data_AF-A0A1I6LGJ2-F1
#
_entry.id   AF-A0A1I6LGJ2-F1
#
_cell.length_a   1.000
_cell.length_b   1.000
_cell.length_c   1.000
_cell.angle_alpha   90.00
_cell.angle_beta   90.00
_cell.angle_gamma   90.00
#
_symmetry.space_group_name_H-M   'P 1'
#
loop_
_entity.id
_entity.type
_entity.pdbx_description
1 polymer ?
#
loop_
_entity_poly.entity_id
_entity_poly.type
_entity_poly.pdbx_seq_one_letter_code
_entity_poly.pdbx_strand_id
1 'polypeptide(L)'
;MKRPNDDMLDALFSEARQQSPDVPNDLMARVLADAHHVQTKTSVVDKWPQRPQRLRDQLYDMLGGWVGLGGLTVATIAGLWIGVAPPAGVEDLAVGMLGEEVSLSILPSGFGFEAEVLFDG
;
A
#
# COMPACT_ATOMS: atom_id res chain seq x y z
N MET A 1 -11.39 -20.92 4.60
CA MET A 1 -10.92 -22.29 4.42
C MET A 1 -9.46 -22.21 3.99
N LYS A 2 -8.51 -22.55 4.87
CA LYS A 2 -7.10 -22.71 4.48
C LYS A 2 -7.01 -23.85 3.47
N ARG A 3 -6.02 -23.80 2.58
CA ARG A 3 -5.82 -24.91 1.64
C ARG A 3 -5.36 -26.11 2.46
N PRO A 4 -5.77 -27.35 2.14
CA PRO A 4 -5.40 -28.55 2.90
C PRO A 4 -3.88 -28.71 3.13
N ASN A 5 -3.08 -28.18 2.21
CA ASN A 5 -1.62 -28.17 2.30
C ASN A 5 -1.08 -27.18 3.35
N ASP A 6 -1.76 -26.04 3.54
CA ASP A 6 -1.37 -25.04 4.53
C ASP A 6 -1.60 -25.57 5.96
N ASP A 7 -2.71 -26.28 6.18
CA ASP A 7 -3.02 -26.89 7.48
C ASP A 7 -2.01 -27.99 7.86
N MET A 8 -1.55 -28.77 6.86
CA MET A 8 -0.49 -29.76 7.04
C MET A 8 0.85 -29.10 7.39
N LEU A 9 1.23 -28.02 6.70
CA LEU A 9 2.45 -27.27 6.99
C LEU A 9 2.41 -26.64 8.38
N ASP A 10 1.27 -26.07 8.76
CA ASP A 10 1.08 -25.50 10.10
C ASP A 10 1.25 -26.55 11.20
N ALA A 11 0.73 -27.77 11.00
CA ALA A 11 0.93 -28.87 11.92
C ALA A 11 2.42 -29.26 12.05
N LEU A 12 3.13 -29.37 10.92
CA LEU A 12 4.57 -29.68 10.91
C LEU A 12 5.41 -28.57 11.58
N PHE A 13 5.08 -27.30 11.36
CA PHE A 13 5.76 -26.18 12.02
C PHE A 13 5.46 -26.11 13.51
N SER A 14 4.25 -26.46 13.92
CA SER A 14 3.85 -26.54 15.33
C SER A 14 4.64 -27.61 16.09
N GLU A 15 4.86 -28.77 15.46
CA GLU A 15 5.69 -29.84 16.01
C GLU A 15 7.16 -29.41 16.11
N ALA A 16 7.71 -28.82 15.04
CA ALA A 16 9.08 -28.34 15.02
C ALA A 16 9.34 -27.26 16.08
N ARG A 17 8.38 -26.36 16.36
CA ARG A 17 8.54 -25.31 17.38
C ARG A 17 8.61 -25.86 18.81
N GLN A 18 7.93 -26.97 19.08
CA GLN A 18 8.00 -27.64 20.39
C GLN A 18 9.37 -28.27 20.63
N GLN A 19 10.08 -28.62 19.55
CA GLN A 19 11.44 -29.10 19.60
C GLN A 19 12.39 -27.89 19.48
N SER A 20 12.74 -27.29 20.61
CA SER A 20 13.82 -26.28 20.66
C SER A 20 15.13 -26.96 21.05
N PRO A 21 15.92 -27.48 20.08
CA PRO A 21 17.23 -28.05 20.38
C PRO A 21 18.14 -26.95 20.94
N ASP A 22 18.91 -27.30 21.97
CA ASP A 22 19.88 -26.38 22.56
C ASP A 22 20.99 -26.09 21.53
N VAL A 23 21.28 -24.81 21.30
CA VAL A 23 22.25 -24.37 20.31
C VAL A 23 23.61 -24.21 21.01
N PRO A 24 24.66 -24.92 20.59
CA PRO A 24 25.97 -24.79 21.22
C PRO A 24 26.48 -23.35 21.15
N ASN A 25 26.97 -22.83 22.29
CA ASN A 25 27.47 -21.45 22.39
C ASN A 25 28.57 -21.11 21.38
N ASP A 26 29.44 -22.07 21.04
CA ASP A 26 30.49 -21.89 20.03
C ASP A 26 29.90 -21.69 18.62
N LEU A 27 28.84 -22.43 18.27
CA LEU A 27 28.13 -22.24 17.00
C LEU A 27 27.49 -20.85 16.94
N MET A 28 26.82 -20.44 18.01
CA MET A 28 26.21 -19.12 18.09
C MET A 28 27.25 -17.99 17.97
N ALA A 29 28.39 -18.12 18.65
CA ALA A 29 29.47 -17.14 18.54
C ALA A 29 30.02 -17.03 17.10
N ARG A 30 30.18 -18.15 16.40
CA ARG A 30 30.60 -18.17 14.99
C ARG A 30 29.56 -17.54 14.07
N VAL A 31 28.28 -17.85 14.25
CA VAL A 31 27.18 -17.26 13.48
C VAL A 31 27.15 -15.74 13.67
N LEU A 32 27.30 -15.26 14.91
CA LEU A 32 27.33 -13.82 15.20
C LEU A 32 28.56 -13.14 14.59
N ALA A 33 29.72 -13.78 14.61
CA ALA A 33 30.93 -13.25 13.98
C ALA A 33 30.78 -13.16 12.44
N ASP A 34 30.20 -14.18 11.82
CA ASP A 34 29.93 -14.19 10.37
C ASP A 34 28.86 -13.15 10.00
N ALA A 35 27.78 -13.06 10.78
CA ALA A 35 26.75 -12.05 10.61
C ALA A 35 27.33 -10.63 10.73
N HIS A 36 28.25 -10.38 11.67
CA HIS A 36 28.93 -9.09 11.78
C HIS A 36 29.78 -8.80 10.54
N HIS A 37 30.47 -9.81 10.00
CA HIS A 37 31.28 -9.71 8.79
C HIS A 37 30.43 -9.42 7.54
N VAL A 38 29.25 -10.02 7.43
CA VAL A 38 28.28 -9.74 6.35
C VAL A 38 27.64 -8.37 6.54
N GLN A 39 27.23 -8.01 7.76
CA GLN A 39 26.64 -6.69 8.05
C GLN A 39 27.61 -5.56 7.77
N THR A 40 28.90 -5.71 8.09
CA THR A 40 29.90 -4.70 7.70
C THR A 40 30.11 -4.62 6.19
N LYS A 41 29.96 -5.73 5.46
CA LYS A 41 29.96 -5.75 3.99
C LYS A 41 28.69 -5.16 3.36
N THR A 42 27.53 -5.33 3.99
CA THR A 42 26.23 -4.79 3.51
C THR A 42 26.01 -3.33 3.94
N SER A 43 26.61 -2.90 5.05
CA SER A 43 26.58 -1.50 5.49
C SER A 43 27.45 -0.61 4.61
N VAL A 44 28.42 -1.19 3.90
CA VAL A 44 28.79 -0.69 2.58
C VAL A 44 27.62 -1.09 1.69
N VAL A 45 26.62 -0.22 1.52
CA VAL A 45 25.72 -0.34 0.37
C VAL A 45 26.65 -0.50 -0.81
N ASP A 46 26.75 -1.71 -1.33
CA ASP A 46 27.52 -2.01 -2.52
C ASP A 46 26.99 -1.00 -3.53
N LYS A 47 27.81 0.01 -3.82
CA LYS A 47 27.63 0.83 -4.99
C LYS A 47 27.88 -0.13 -6.15
N TRP A 48 26.89 -0.97 -6.43
CA TRP A 48 26.71 -1.56 -7.74
C TRP A 48 27.01 -0.43 -8.72
N PRO A 49 27.83 -0.64 -9.76
CA PRO A 49 28.08 0.39 -10.75
C PRO A 49 26.74 0.98 -11.14
N GLN A 50 26.52 2.22 -10.70
CA GLN A 50 25.25 2.91 -10.83
C GLN A 50 25.08 3.12 -12.32
N ARG A 51 24.42 2.17 -12.99
CA ARG A 51 23.80 2.44 -14.28
C ARG A 51 23.03 3.74 -14.09
N PRO A 52 23.07 4.69 -15.03
CA PRO A 52 22.35 5.95 -14.88
C PRO A 52 20.89 5.62 -14.55
N GLN A 53 20.53 5.79 -13.28
CA GLN A 53 19.21 5.42 -12.80
C GLN A 53 18.25 6.39 -13.45
N ARG A 54 17.24 5.87 -14.13
CA ARG A 54 16.19 6.73 -14.68
C ARG A 54 15.44 7.32 -13.49
N LEU A 55 14.94 8.55 -13.63
CA LEU A 55 14.12 9.22 -12.59
C LEU A 55 12.98 8.32 -12.07
N ARG A 56 12.41 7.48 -12.95
CA ARG A 56 11.38 6.50 -12.57
C ARG A 56 11.90 5.46 -11.57
N ASP A 57 13.13 4.96 -11.76
CA ASP A 57 13.71 3.90 -10.95
C ASP A 57 14.02 4.43 -9.54
N GLN A 58 14.46 5.70 -9.46
CA GLN A 58 14.62 6.42 -8.19
C GLN A 58 13.30 6.63 -7.45
N LEU A 59 12.24 6.99 -8.17
CA LEU A 59 10.91 7.15 -7.56
C LEU A 59 10.37 5.80 -7.05
N TYR A 60 10.56 4.72 -7.82
CA TYR A 60 10.20 3.38 -7.37
C TYR A 60 10.99 2.95 -6.13
N ASP A 61 12.30 3.21 -6.06
CA ASP A 61 13.12 2.91 -4.87
C ASP A 61 12.71 3.76 -3.66
N MET A 62 12.43 5.06 -3.84
CA MET A 62 11.97 5.95 -2.75
C MET A 62 10.62 5.53 -2.17
N LEU A 63 9.74 4.95 -2.99
CA LEU A 63 8.46 4.45 -2.52
C LEU A 63 8.58 3.12 -1.75
N GLY A 64 9.74 2.47 -1.73
CA GLY A 64 9.95 1.15 -1.11
C GLY A 64 9.80 0.00 -2.10
N GLY A 65 10.01 0.26 -3.39
CA GLY A 65 9.92 -0.71 -4.47
C GLY A 65 8.50 -1.25 -4.66
N TRP A 66 8.39 -2.56 -4.87
CA TRP A 66 7.12 -3.21 -5.19
C TRP A 66 6.12 -3.19 -4.01
N VAL A 67 6.62 -3.23 -2.78
CA VAL A 67 5.79 -3.13 -1.57
C VAL A 67 5.16 -1.75 -1.47
N GLY A 68 5.95 -0.71 -1.71
CA GLY A 68 5.48 0.68 -1.79
C GLY A 68 4.37 0.89 -2.81
N LEU A 69 4.61 0.40 -4.03
CA LEU A 69 3.65 0.52 -5.12
C LEU A 69 2.34 -0.22 -4.82
N GLY A 70 2.42 -1.42 -4.23
CA GLY A 70 1.25 -2.17 -3.78
C GLY A 70 0.43 -1.40 -2.74
N GLY A 71 1.10 -0.77 -1.76
CA GLY A 71 0.44 0.10 -0.77
C GLY A 71 -0.27 1.30 -1.41
N LEU A 72 0.39 1.96 -2.37
CA LEU A 72 -0.17 3.12 -3.09
C LEU A 72 -1.41 2.74 -3.92
N THR A 73 -1.39 1.59 -4.60
CA THR A 73 -2.54 1.08 -5.36
C THR A 73 -3.73 0.76 -4.45
N VAL A 74 -3.47 0.11 -3.30
CA VAL A 74 -4.56 -0.18 -2.34
C VAL A 74 -5.13 1.11 -1.75
N ALA A 75 -4.28 2.08 -1.42
CA ALA A 75 -4.71 3.38 -0.90
C ALA A 75 -5.57 4.16 -1.92
N THR A 76 -5.24 4.10 -3.22
CA THR A 76 -6.02 4.76 -4.27
C THR A 76 -7.37 4.07 -4.48
N ILE A 77 -7.42 2.74 -4.50
CA ILE A 77 -8.69 1.99 -4.59
C ILE A 77 -9.56 2.27 -3.35
N ALA A 78 -8.97 2.27 -2.16
CA ALA A 78 -9.68 2.58 -0.91
C ALA A 78 -10.21 4.02 -0.91
N GLY A 79 -9.41 5.00 -1.36
CA GLY A 79 -9.85 6.38 -1.50
C GLY A 79 -11.00 6.54 -2.49
N LEU A 80 -10.94 5.86 -3.64
CA LEU A 80 -12.04 5.86 -4.62
C LEU A 80 -13.32 5.26 -4.03
N TRP A 81 -13.21 4.14 -3.32
CA TRP A 81 -14.35 3.50 -2.67
C TRP A 81 -15.02 4.42 -1.64
N ILE A 82 -14.22 5.07 -0.79
CA ILE A 82 -14.73 6.00 0.23
C ILE A 82 -15.37 7.24 -0.42
N GLY A 83 -14.83 7.72 -1.55
CA GLY A 83 -15.39 8.88 -2.26
C GLY A 83 -16.72 8.59 -2.95
N VAL A 84 -16.93 7.39 -3.48
CA VAL A 84 -18.17 7.02 -4.19
C VAL A 84 -19.32 6.72 -3.21
N ALA A 85 -19.01 6.17 -2.04
CA ALA A 85 -20.00 5.89 -1.01
C ALA A 85 -19.52 6.48 0.33
N PRO A 86 -19.68 7.81 0.52
CA PRO A 86 -19.36 8.44 1.79
C PRO A 86 -20.15 7.75 2.91
N PRO A 87 -19.48 7.16 3.93
CA PRO A 87 -20.17 6.71 5.12
C PRO A 87 -20.71 7.94 5.87
N ALA A 88 -21.89 7.83 6.50
CA ALA A 88 -22.62 8.96 7.10
C ALA A 88 -21.79 9.85 8.06
N GLY A 89 -20.73 9.33 8.68
CA GLY A 89 -19.81 10.11 9.52
C GLY A 89 -18.88 11.07 8.76
N VAL A 90 -18.70 10.91 7.44
CA VAL A 90 -17.84 11.76 6.62
C VAL A 90 -18.60 13.00 6.14
N GLU A 91 -19.91 12.89 5.92
CA GLU A 91 -20.80 14.01 5.59
C GLU A 91 -20.88 15.01 6.74
N ASP A 92 -21.06 14.54 7.99
CA ASP A 92 -21.06 15.39 9.19
C ASP A 92 -19.73 16.13 9.38
N LEU A 93 -18.60 15.47 9.12
CA LEU A 93 -17.27 16.10 9.18
C LEU A 93 -17.05 17.10 8.05
N ALA A 94 -17.54 16.80 6.84
CA ALA A 94 -17.46 17.70 5.70
C ALA A 94 -18.27 18.98 5.97
N VAL A 95 -19.50 18.86 6.48
CA VAL A 95 -20.32 20.02 6.89
C VAL A 95 -19.63 20.82 8.00
N GLY A 96 -19.02 20.14 8.99
CA GLY A 96 -18.32 20.80 10.09
C GLY A 96 -17.02 21.51 9.69
N MET A 97 -16.29 21.02 8.68
CA MET A 97 -15.00 21.57 8.26
C MET A 97 -15.07 22.51 7.04
N LEU A 98 -15.94 22.21 6.07
CA LEU A 98 -16.07 22.93 4.80
C LEU A 98 -17.24 23.93 4.78
N GLY A 99 -18.15 23.82 5.75
CA GLY A 99 -19.36 24.63 5.84
C GLY A 99 -20.54 24.04 5.07
N GLU A 100 -21.73 24.59 5.31
CA GLU A 100 -22.95 24.22 4.59
C GLU A 100 -22.83 24.61 3.11
N GLU A 101 -23.12 23.66 2.21
CA GLU A 101 -23.13 23.92 0.78
C GLU A 101 -24.36 24.78 0.43
N VAL A 102 -24.17 26.09 0.33
CA VAL A 102 -25.20 27.00 -0.18
C VAL A 102 -25.09 27.01 -1.71
N SER A 103 -25.85 26.16 -2.37
CA SER A 103 -25.99 26.20 -3.83
C SER A 103 -26.72 27.49 -4.23
N LEU A 104 -25.97 28.49 -4.71
CA LEU A 104 -26.55 29.67 -5.32
C LEU A 104 -26.80 29.38 -6.80
N SER A 105 -28.06 29.29 -7.22
CA SER A 105 -28.40 29.29 -8.65
C SER A 105 -28.06 30.65 -9.24
N ILE A 106 -26.91 30.72 -9.92
CA ILE A 106 -26.42 31.94 -10.59
C ILE A 106 -27.15 32.17 -11.92
N LEU A 107 -27.83 31.14 -12.46
CA LEU A 107 -28.66 31.26 -13.64
C LEU A 107 -30.11 31.63 -13.26
N PRO A 108 -30.66 32.70 -13.84
CA PRO A 108 -32.11 32.90 -13.89
C PRO A 108 -32.77 31.67 -14.49
N SER A 109 -33.84 31.19 -13.86
CA SER A 109 -34.68 30.06 -14.25
C SER A 109 -35.35 30.17 -15.64
N GLY A 110 -34.93 31.15 -16.45
CA GLY A 110 -35.36 31.38 -17.83
C GLY A 110 -34.26 31.24 -18.90
N PHE A 111 -33.00 30.96 -18.55
CA PHE A 111 -31.98 30.60 -19.55
C PHE A 111 -32.09 29.10 -19.88
N GLY A 112 -33.17 28.75 -20.57
CA GLY A 112 -33.32 27.45 -21.18
C GLY A 112 -32.38 27.34 -22.36
N PHE A 113 -31.35 26.50 -22.24
CA PHE A 113 -30.86 25.78 -23.42
C PHE A 113 -31.97 24.79 -23.75
N GLU A 114 -32.90 25.18 -24.61
CA GLU A 114 -33.66 24.20 -25.38
C GLU A 114 -32.60 23.40 -26.15
N ALA A 115 -32.21 22.25 -25.60
CA ALA A 115 -31.75 21.16 -26.41
C ALA A 115 -32.95 20.79 -27.28
N GLU A 116 -33.12 21.50 -28.40
CA GLU A 116 -33.89 21.07 -29.54
C GLU A 116 -33.18 19.79 -30.03
N VAL A 117 -33.50 18.69 -29.35
CA VAL A 117 -33.37 17.35 -29.91
C VAL A 117 -34.33 17.34 -31.08
N LEU A 118 -33.83 17.81 -32.22
CA LEU A 118 -34.37 17.56 -33.55
C LEU A 118 -34.21 16.06 -33.84
N PHE A 119 -34.98 15.26 -33.11
CA PHE A 119 -35.40 13.93 -33.50
C PHE A 119 -36.81 14.10 -34.05
N ASP A 120 -36.91 14.37 -35.35
CA ASP A 120 -38.09 13.97 -36.12
C ASP A 120 -37.64 13.49 -37.51
N GLY A 121 -38.35 12.49 -38.01
CA GLY A 121 -37.93 11.55 -39.07
C GLY A 121 -37.72 12.10 -40.48
#